data_AF-A0A7Y2H9W1-F1
#
_entry.id   AF-A0A7Y2H9W1-F1
#
_cell.length_a   1.000
_cell.length_b   1.000
_cell.length_c   1.000
_cell.angle_alpha   90.00
_cell.angle_beta   90.00
_cell.angle_gamma   90.00
#
_symmetry.space_group_name_H-M   'P 1'
#
loop_
_entity.id
_entity.type
_entity.pdbx_description
1 polymer ?
#
loop_
_entity_poly.entity_id
_entity_poly.type
_entity_poly.pdbx_seq_one_letter_code
_entity_poly.pdbx_strand_id
1 'polypeptide(L)'
;MKGLSHKTFPGFVVGLGLVIYLVLLVLSICYFTERIGTLDNAFQTFLLITENNITIMADRWPAVIIRIVPWILTTIGAPLIIIMIGFSISYILFQLTIFLLLAITLREPVLAVLQILVLLLACSDGFYWCNSEQIQGISIVILSFGFLRQSDLKINFKNIILMVFLFFALLYFTRSLSSQSDIYFVIRQLKS
;
A
#
# COMPACT_ATOMS: atom_id res chain seq x y z
N MET A 1 28.31 7.76 17.21
CA MET A 1 28.74 7.23 15.89
C MET A 1 28.91 8.42 14.96
N LYS A 2 29.96 8.41 14.14
CA LYS A 2 30.38 9.54 13.29
C LYS A 2 29.31 9.87 12.24
N GLY A 3 28.91 11.14 12.23
CA GLY A 3 28.46 11.91 11.06
C GLY A 3 27.49 11.22 10.11
N LEU A 4 26.19 11.45 10.30
CA LEU A 4 25.25 11.48 9.19
C LEU A 4 25.65 12.65 8.27
N SER A 5 26.66 12.39 7.44
CA SER A 5 26.95 13.18 6.26
C SER A 5 25.62 13.41 5.55
N HIS A 6 25.29 14.67 5.25
CA HIS A 6 24.23 15.04 4.33
C HIS A 6 24.54 14.38 2.98
N LYS A 7 24.19 13.09 2.84
CA LYS A 7 24.31 12.38 1.58
C LYS A 7 23.42 13.12 0.62
N THR A 8 24.03 13.72 -0.39
CA THR A 8 23.32 14.32 -1.51
C THR A 8 22.39 13.26 -2.08
N PHE A 9 21.08 13.49 -1.96
CA PHE A 9 20.11 12.56 -2.53
C PHE A 9 20.25 12.64 -4.05
N PRO A 10 20.50 11.52 -4.74
CA PRO A 10 20.64 11.53 -6.19
C PRO A 10 19.30 11.92 -6.82
N GLY A 11 19.21 13.13 -7.40
CA GLY A 11 17.99 13.62 -8.06
C GLY A 11 17.48 12.68 -9.16
N PHE A 12 18.39 11.93 -9.79
CA PHE A 12 18.07 10.88 -10.75
C PHE A 12 17.14 9.79 -10.17
N VAL A 13 17.31 9.40 -8.90
CA VAL A 13 16.45 8.39 -8.26
C VAL A 13 15.02 8.90 -8.10
N VAL A 14 14.85 10.18 -7.73
CA VAL A 14 13.52 10.79 -7.65
C VAL A 14 12.88 10.81 -9.03
N GLY A 15 13.60 11.32 -10.03
CA GLY A 15 13.11 11.41 -11.41
C GLY A 15 12.70 10.06 -11.98
N LEU A 16 13.57 9.05 -11.85
CA LEU A 16 13.30 7.69 -12.32
C LEU A 16 12.07 7.09 -11.62
N GLY A 17 12.00 7.22 -10.29
CA GLY A 17 10.86 6.73 -9.52
C GLY A 17 9.55 7.38 -9.97
N LEU A 18 9.52 8.71 -10.12
CA LEU A 18 8.35 9.43 -10.59
C LEU A 18 7.89 8.98 -11.98
N VAL A 19 8.83 8.76 -12.91
CA VAL A 19 8.51 8.24 -14.24
C VAL A 19 7.87 6.85 -14.15
N ILE A 20 8.44 5.95 -13.34
CA ILE A 20 7.89 4.60 -13.15
C ILE A 20 6.48 4.65 -12.55
N TYR A 21 6.28 5.42 -11.49
CA TYR A 21 4.97 5.58 -10.86
C TYR A 21 3.95 6.24 -11.81
N LEU A 22 4.38 7.19 -12.63
CA LEU A 22 3.52 7.82 -13.64
C LEU A 22 3.08 6.80 -14.69
N VAL A 23 3.99 5.97 -15.19
CA VAL A 23 3.66 4.89 -16.14
C VAL A 23 2.66 3.92 -15.48
N LEU A 24 2.90 3.49 -14.24
CA LEU A 24 1.98 2.61 -13.52
C LEU A 24 0.62 3.25 -13.27
N LEU A 25 0.57 4.56 -12.99
CA LEU A 25 -0.68 5.32 -12.86
C LEU A 25 -1.46 5.34 -14.18
N VAL A 26 -0.80 5.68 -15.29
CA VAL A 26 -1.42 5.65 -16.62
C VAL A 26 -1.95 4.25 -16.94
N LEU A 27 -1.15 3.20 -16.71
CA LEU A 27 -1.59 1.82 -16.92
C LEU A 27 -2.77 1.47 -16.02
N SER A 28 -2.80 1.91 -14.76
CA SER A 28 -3.93 1.65 -13.84
C SER A 28 -5.22 2.36 -14.25
N ILE A 29 -5.12 3.50 -14.95
CA ILE A 29 -6.25 4.18 -15.56
C ILE A 29 -6.69 3.45 -16.83
N CYS A 30 -5.77 3.06 -17.71
CA CYS A 30 -6.10 2.38 -18.96
C CYS A 30 -6.72 0.98 -18.74
N TYR A 31 -6.23 0.23 -17.76
CA TYR A 31 -6.65 -1.14 -17.45
C TYR A 31 -7.49 -1.23 -16.17
N PHE A 32 -8.23 -0.16 -15.84
CA PHE A 32 -9.03 -0.12 -14.62
C PHE A 32 -10.13 -1.19 -14.60
N THR A 33 -10.67 -1.53 -15.77
CA THR A 33 -11.73 -2.53 -15.95
C THR A 33 -11.27 -3.93 -15.58
N GLU A 34 -10.08 -4.33 -16.00
CA GLU A 34 -9.49 -5.64 -15.70
C GLU A 34 -9.07 -5.72 -14.23
N ARG A 35 -8.52 -4.60 -13.73
CA ARG A 35 -8.08 -4.44 -12.34
C ARG A 35 -9.23 -4.53 -11.34
N ILE A 36 -10.35 -3.86 -11.61
CA ILE A 36 -11.49 -3.77 -10.69
C ILE A 36 -12.62 -4.76 -11.03
N GLY A 37 -12.75 -5.18 -12.28
CA GLY A 37 -13.76 -6.14 -12.72
C GLY A 37 -13.55 -7.57 -12.24
N THR A 38 -12.41 -7.86 -11.60
CA THR A 38 -12.16 -9.14 -10.94
C THR A 38 -13.08 -9.31 -9.73
N LEU A 39 -13.64 -10.51 -9.53
CA LEU A 39 -14.75 -10.82 -8.61
C LEU A 39 -14.64 -10.16 -7.22
N ASP A 40 -13.46 -10.20 -6.58
CA ASP A 40 -13.25 -9.60 -5.25
C ASP A 40 -13.36 -8.06 -5.27
N ASN A 41 -12.68 -7.41 -6.21
CA ASN A 41 -12.70 -5.94 -6.33
C ASN A 41 -14.07 -5.42 -6.80
N ALA A 42 -14.73 -6.16 -7.69
CA ALA A 42 -16.07 -5.81 -8.17
C ALA A 42 -17.09 -5.88 -7.04
N PHE A 43 -17.04 -6.93 -6.22
CA PHE A 43 -17.91 -7.08 -5.06
C PHE A 43 -17.65 -6.00 -4.00
N GLN A 44 -16.38 -5.70 -3.71
CA GLN A 44 -16.04 -4.61 -2.77
C GLN A 44 -16.48 -3.25 -3.28
N THR A 45 -16.34 -2.99 -4.58
CA THR A 45 -16.82 -1.74 -5.20
C THR A 45 -18.33 -1.64 -5.11
N PHE A 46 -19.05 -2.74 -5.34
CA PHE A 46 -20.50 -2.79 -5.17
C PHE A 46 -20.92 -2.44 -3.74
N LEU A 47 -20.35 -3.11 -2.73
CA LEU A 47 -20.66 -2.83 -1.32
C LEU A 47 -20.35 -1.37 -0.94
N LEU A 48 -19.21 -0.86 -1.41
CA LEU A 48 -18.81 0.53 -1.16
C LEU A 48 -19.80 1.55 -1.74
N ILE A 49 -20.42 1.24 -2.89
CA ILE A 49 -21.45 2.08 -3.51
C ILE A 49 -22.80 1.93 -2.79
N THR A 50 -23.23 0.70 -2.49
CA THR A 50 -24.57 0.44 -1.93
C THR A 50 -24.67 0.84 -0.46
N GLU A 51 -23.60 0.63 0.32
CA GLU A 51 -23.58 0.96 1.75
C GLU A 51 -23.02 2.36 2.03
N ASN A 52 -22.40 2.99 1.02
CA ASN A 52 -21.69 4.26 1.13
C ASN A 52 -20.70 4.31 2.32
N ASN A 53 -20.11 3.15 2.62
CA ASN A 53 -19.20 2.95 3.74
C ASN A 53 -18.05 2.03 3.32
N ILE A 54 -16.93 2.14 4.03
CA ILE A 54 -15.78 1.26 3.81
C ILE A 54 -16.03 -0.06 4.55
N THR A 55 -16.49 -1.07 3.80
CA THR A 55 -16.75 -2.41 4.34
C THR A 55 -15.46 -3.20 4.51
N ILE A 56 -15.15 -3.64 5.73
CA ILE A 56 -13.96 -4.46 5.99
C ILE A 56 -14.31 -5.92 5.77
N MET A 57 -13.85 -6.46 4.63
CA MET A 57 -14.07 -7.85 4.25
C MET A 57 -12.89 -8.71 4.72
N ALA A 58 -13.18 -9.91 5.24
CA ALA A 58 -12.19 -10.91 5.64
C ALA A 58 -11.08 -10.40 6.58
N ASP A 59 -11.42 -9.45 7.47
CA ASP A 59 -10.46 -8.80 8.38
C ASP A 59 -9.25 -8.16 7.67
N ARG A 60 -9.42 -7.75 6.40
CA ARG A 60 -8.38 -7.07 5.58
C ARG A 60 -8.36 -5.58 5.84
N TRP A 61 -8.16 -5.23 7.09
CA TRP A 61 -8.17 -3.85 7.54
C TRP A 61 -7.13 -2.93 6.89
N PRO A 62 -5.92 -3.38 6.50
CA PRO A 62 -5.01 -2.52 5.76
C PRO A 62 -5.57 -1.96 4.44
N ALA A 63 -6.48 -2.72 3.79
CA ALA A 63 -7.11 -2.30 2.55
C ALA A 63 -8.03 -1.06 2.73
N VAL A 64 -8.37 -0.69 3.97
CA VAL A 64 -9.16 0.52 4.27
C VAL A 64 -8.51 1.77 3.69
N ILE A 65 -7.18 1.91 3.80
CA ILE A 65 -6.47 3.09 3.30
C ILE A 65 -6.65 3.25 1.79
N ILE A 66 -6.61 2.14 1.05
CA ILE A 66 -6.80 2.14 -0.40
C ILE A 66 -8.23 2.53 -0.78
N ARG A 67 -9.20 2.21 0.08
CA ARG A 67 -10.62 2.47 -0.18
C ARG A 67 -11.05 3.91 0.11
N ILE A 68 -10.19 4.74 0.71
CA ILE A 68 -10.51 6.14 1.03
C ILE A 68 -10.88 6.93 -0.23
N VAL A 69 -10.09 6.83 -1.29
CA VAL A 69 -10.35 7.57 -2.54
C VAL A 69 -11.65 7.12 -3.22
N PRO A 70 -11.91 5.83 -3.49
CA PRO A 70 -13.20 5.44 -4.08
C PRO A 70 -14.38 5.77 -3.17
N TRP A 71 -14.22 5.74 -1.84
CA TRP A 71 -15.27 6.18 -0.90
C TRP A 71 -15.54 7.69 -0.98
N ILE A 72 -14.52 8.53 -1.08
CA ILE A 72 -14.72 9.96 -1.33
C ILE A 72 -15.49 10.17 -2.63
N LEU A 73 -15.20 9.39 -3.68
CA LEU A 73 -15.91 9.48 -4.96
C LEU A 73 -17.37 9.03 -4.85
N THR A 74 -17.69 7.99 -4.06
CA THR A 74 -19.10 7.61 -3.84
C THR A 74 -19.86 8.65 -3.04
N THR A 75 -19.24 9.23 -2.00
CA THR A 75 -19.91 10.23 -1.16
C THR A 75 -20.27 11.51 -1.91
N ILE A 76 -19.51 11.89 -2.95
CA ILE A 76 -19.84 13.01 -3.83
C ILE A 76 -20.74 12.65 -5.01
N GLY A 77 -21.20 11.40 -5.10
CA GLY A 77 -22.08 10.93 -6.18
C GLY A 77 -21.40 10.80 -7.54
N ALA A 78 -20.09 10.51 -7.58
CA ALA A 78 -19.38 10.32 -8.84
C ALA A 78 -19.95 9.13 -9.64
N PRO A 79 -19.85 9.14 -10.98
CA PRO A 79 -20.33 8.03 -11.80
C PRO A 79 -19.46 6.77 -11.57
N LEU A 80 -20.06 5.58 -11.76
CA LEU A 80 -19.43 4.28 -11.51
C LEU A 80 -18.04 4.15 -12.13
N ILE A 81 -17.87 4.60 -13.38
CA ILE A 81 -16.58 4.55 -14.08
C ILE A 81 -15.49 5.30 -13.31
N ILE A 82 -15.81 6.49 -12.78
CA ILE A 82 -14.86 7.31 -12.02
C ILE A 82 -14.55 6.66 -10.67
N ILE A 83 -15.54 6.04 -10.02
CA ILE A 83 -15.33 5.29 -8.76
C ILE A 83 -14.37 4.11 -9.00
N MET A 84 -14.58 3.34 -10.07
CA MET A 84 -13.71 2.22 -10.43
C MET A 84 -12.29 2.67 -10.79
N ILE A 85 -12.13 3.77 -11.53
CA ILE A 85 -10.82 4.37 -11.80
C ILE A 85 -10.16 4.79 -10.49
N GLY A 86 -10.90 5.49 -9.62
CA GLY A 86 -10.45 5.91 -8.30
C GLY A 86 -9.96 4.73 -7.46
N PHE A 87 -10.70 3.63 -7.45
CA PHE A 87 -10.29 2.40 -6.79
C PHE A 87 -8.96 1.88 -7.39
N SER A 88 -8.89 1.76 -8.71
CA SER A 88 -7.70 1.22 -9.42
C SER A 88 -6.42 2.00 -9.11
N ILE A 89 -6.48 3.34 -9.17
CA ILE A 89 -5.32 4.21 -8.97
C ILE A 89 -4.89 4.28 -7.51
N SER A 90 -5.78 4.03 -6.55
CA SER A 90 -5.51 4.17 -5.12
C SER A 90 -4.35 3.31 -4.65
N TYR A 91 -4.21 2.11 -5.22
CA TYR A 91 -3.09 1.22 -4.93
C TYR A 91 -1.75 1.84 -5.35
N ILE A 92 -1.68 2.44 -6.54
CA ILE A 92 -0.45 3.07 -7.01
C ILE A 92 -0.18 4.36 -6.24
N LEU A 93 -1.21 5.15 -5.91
CA LEU A 93 -1.09 6.37 -5.12
C LEU A 93 -0.56 6.09 -3.71
N PHE A 94 -1.01 5.03 -3.07
CA PHE A 94 -0.48 4.61 -1.76
C PHE A 94 1.03 4.30 -1.85
N GLN A 95 1.41 3.51 -2.84
CA GLN A 95 2.82 3.14 -3.05
C GLN A 95 3.70 4.35 -3.41
N LEU A 96 3.16 5.26 -4.23
CA LEU A 96 3.82 6.52 -4.57
C LEU A 96 4.01 7.39 -3.32
N THR A 97 3.02 7.45 -2.43
CA THR A 97 3.12 8.20 -1.18
C THR A 97 4.27 7.69 -0.32
N ILE A 98 4.40 6.36 -0.18
CA ILE A 98 5.52 5.76 0.56
C ILE A 98 6.86 6.10 -0.09
N PHE A 99 6.96 5.99 -1.42
CA PHE A 99 8.17 6.38 -2.15
C PHE A 99 8.54 7.85 -1.92
N LEU A 100 7.58 8.77 -1.99
CA LEU A 100 7.83 10.20 -1.77
C LEU A 100 8.29 10.48 -0.34
N LEU A 101 7.71 9.80 0.65
CA LEU A 101 8.17 9.89 2.03
C LEU A 101 9.62 9.40 2.17
N LEU A 102 9.99 8.29 1.53
CA LEU A 102 11.37 7.78 1.55
C LEU A 102 12.36 8.70 0.83
N ALA A 103 11.99 9.20 -0.35
CA ALA A 103 12.88 9.94 -1.25
C ALA A 103 13.03 11.42 -0.87
N ILE A 104 11.93 12.09 -0.55
CA ILE A 104 11.89 13.54 -0.34
C ILE A 104 12.00 13.87 1.15
N THR A 105 11.18 13.23 1.98
CA THR A 105 11.12 13.51 3.42
C THR A 105 12.30 12.86 4.14
N LEU A 106 12.48 11.54 3.95
CA LEU A 106 13.50 10.78 4.65
C LEU A 106 14.89 10.87 3.99
N ARG A 107 14.93 11.19 2.69
CA ARG A 107 16.14 11.25 1.87
C ARG A 107 16.99 9.98 1.97
N GLU A 108 16.34 8.82 1.98
CA GLU A 108 16.96 7.49 2.03
C GLU A 108 16.93 6.82 0.65
N PRO A 109 17.95 7.03 -0.22
CA PRO A 109 17.89 6.61 -1.62
C PRO A 109 17.86 5.09 -1.79
N VAL A 110 18.56 4.36 -0.91
CA VAL A 110 18.59 2.89 -0.96
C VAL A 110 17.20 2.31 -0.70
N LEU A 111 16.48 2.85 0.27
CA LEU A 111 15.13 2.38 0.60
C LEU A 111 14.10 2.85 -0.43
N ALA A 112 14.27 4.05 -0.99
CA ALA A 112 13.44 4.53 -2.09
C ALA A 112 13.59 3.65 -3.35
N VAL A 113 14.80 3.23 -3.70
CA VAL A 113 15.03 2.27 -4.80
C VAL A 113 14.47 0.89 -4.46
N LEU A 114 14.68 0.40 -3.23
CA LEU A 114 14.09 -0.87 -2.78
C LEU A 114 12.56 -0.87 -2.91
N GLN A 115 11.91 0.22 -2.53
CA GLN A 115 10.47 0.41 -2.66
C GLN A 115 10.01 0.28 -4.13
N ILE A 116 10.72 0.91 -5.07
CA ILE A 116 10.43 0.79 -6.51
C ILE A 116 10.60 -0.66 -6.97
N LEU A 117 11.70 -1.32 -6.58
CA LEU A 117 11.98 -2.70 -6.98
C LEU A 117 10.93 -3.68 -6.47
N VAL A 118 10.53 -3.56 -5.20
CA VAL A 118 9.46 -4.36 -4.61
C VAL A 118 8.16 -4.17 -5.39
N LEU A 119 7.81 -2.92 -5.73
CA LEU A 119 6.61 -2.66 -6.50
C LEU A 119 6.68 -3.28 -7.90
N LEU A 120 7.79 -3.12 -8.62
CA LEU A 120 7.96 -3.67 -9.97
C LEU A 120 7.90 -5.20 -9.97
N LEU A 121 8.56 -5.85 -9.01
CA LEU A 121 8.49 -7.30 -8.85
C LEU A 121 7.06 -7.75 -8.58
N ALA A 122 6.36 -7.08 -7.67
CA ALA A 122 4.98 -7.43 -7.37
C ALA A 122 4.01 -7.14 -8.52
N CYS A 123 4.29 -6.10 -9.33
CA CYS A 123 3.49 -5.79 -10.52
C CYS A 123 3.71 -6.78 -11.67
N SER A 124 4.83 -7.51 -11.72
CA SER A 124 5.09 -8.46 -12.81
C SER A 124 3.99 -9.53 -12.94
N ASP A 125 3.54 -10.08 -11.81
CA ASP A 125 2.45 -11.05 -11.76
C ASP A 125 1.16 -10.47 -11.15
N GLY A 126 1.28 -9.47 -10.29
CA GLY A 126 0.19 -8.95 -9.46
C GLY A 126 -0.44 -7.64 -9.93
N PHE A 127 -0.08 -7.10 -11.10
CA PHE A 127 -0.60 -5.80 -11.52
C PHE A 127 -2.13 -5.77 -11.59
N TYR A 128 -2.76 -6.80 -12.16
CA TYR A 128 -4.22 -6.87 -12.29
C TYR A 128 -4.94 -7.27 -11.00
N TRP A 129 -4.22 -7.89 -10.04
CA TRP A 129 -4.78 -8.27 -8.77
C TRP A 129 -4.49 -7.22 -7.70
N CYS A 130 -5.34 -6.19 -7.68
CA CYS A 130 -5.06 -5.00 -6.88
C CYS A 130 -5.05 -5.25 -5.37
N ASN A 131 -5.70 -6.29 -4.85
CA ASN A 131 -6.00 -6.41 -3.41
C ASN A 131 -4.87 -6.93 -2.50
N SER A 132 -3.61 -6.87 -2.92
CA SER A 132 -2.53 -7.44 -2.13
C SER A 132 -2.17 -6.55 -0.92
N GLU A 133 -2.61 -6.96 0.27
CA GLU A 133 -2.18 -6.36 1.54
C GLU A 133 -0.70 -6.62 1.81
N GLN A 134 -0.12 -7.66 1.20
CA GLN A 134 1.28 -8.05 1.35
C GLN A 134 2.21 -6.95 0.82
N ILE A 135 1.94 -6.41 -0.37
CA ILE A 135 2.75 -5.32 -0.95
C ILE A 135 2.66 -4.07 -0.06
N GLN A 136 1.47 -3.77 0.45
CA GLN A 136 1.25 -2.64 1.37
C GLN A 136 2.06 -2.82 2.67
N GLY A 137 2.01 -4.03 3.25
CA GLY A 137 2.76 -4.38 4.45
C GLY A 137 4.27 -4.27 4.25
N ILE A 138 4.82 -4.84 3.17
CA ILE A 138 6.25 -4.73 2.85
C ILE A 138 6.67 -3.26 2.71
N SER A 139 5.84 -2.46 2.05
CA SER A 139 6.14 -1.04 1.82
C SER A 139 6.13 -0.23 3.12
N ILE A 140 5.23 -0.55 4.04
CA ILE A 140 5.22 0.03 5.40
C ILE A 140 6.44 -0.42 6.19
N VAL A 141 6.90 -1.67 6.05
CA VAL A 141 8.14 -2.14 6.67
C VAL A 141 9.35 -1.35 6.15
N ILE A 142 9.46 -1.15 4.84
CA ILE A 142 10.53 -0.35 4.23
C ILE A 142 10.48 1.09 4.76
N LEU A 143 9.30 1.71 4.80
CA LEU A 143 9.11 3.04 5.37
C LEU A 143 9.53 3.11 6.83
N SER A 144 9.18 2.09 7.62
CA SER A 144 9.57 1.95 9.02
C SER A 144 11.08 1.93 9.19
N PHE A 145 11.79 1.16 8.36
CA PHE A 145 13.25 1.16 8.34
C PHE A 145 13.85 2.51 7.98
N GLY A 146 13.20 3.28 7.10
CA GLY A 146 13.61 4.64 6.78
C GLY A 146 13.57 5.56 7.99
N PHE A 147 12.48 5.52 8.75
CA PHE A 147 12.38 6.28 10.01
C PHE A 147 13.39 5.82 11.06
N LEU A 148 13.64 4.51 11.18
CA LEU A 148 14.65 3.96 12.09
C LEU A 148 16.08 4.36 11.70
N ARG A 149 16.38 4.52 10.42
CA ARG A 149 17.71 4.95 9.94
C ARG A 149 17.96 6.44 10.07
N GLN A 150 16.91 7.25 9.89
CA GLN A 150 17.00 8.70 10.12
C GLN A 150 17.27 9.05 11.58
N SER A 151 16.87 8.17 12.49
CA SER A 151 16.98 8.44 13.89
C SER A 151 18.34 7.97 14.42
N ASP A 152 19.20 8.93 14.75
CA ASP A 152 20.05 8.81 15.93
C ASP A 152 19.12 8.67 17.15
N LEU A 153 18.41 7.54 17.31
CA LEU A 153 17.29 7.35 18.26
C LEU A 153 17.71 7.73 19.68
N LYS A 154 17.61 9.02 20.02
CA LYS A 154 17.40 9.45 21.39
C LYS A 154 15.99 8.98 21.73
N ILE A 155 15.87 8.21 22.80
CA ILE A 155 14.59 7.74 23.34
C ILE A 155 13.76 8.97 23.71
N ASN A 156 12.92 9.43 22.78
CA ASN A 156 11.97 10.50 22.99
C ASN A 156 10.58 9.95 22.66
N PHE A 157 9.58 10.42 23.39
CA PHE A 157 8.20 9.96 23.37
C PHE A 157 7.61 9.90 21.96
N LYS A 158 7.93 10.87 21.09
CA LYS A 158 7.49 10.87 19.68
C LYS A 158 8.02 9.68 18.88
N ASN A 159 9.28 9.31 19.07
CA ASN A 159 9.92 8.20 18.36
C ASN A 159 9.45 6.85 18.92
N ILE A 160 9.19 6.77 20.23
CA ILE A 160 8.57 5.59 20.84
C ILE A 160 7.17 5.40 20.29
N ILE A 161 6.34 6.46 20.23
CA ILE A 161 5.01 6.38 19.63
C ILE A 161 5.11 5.93 18.17
N LEU A 162 6.04 6.48 17.39
CA LEU A 162 6.24 6.08 16.00
C LEU A 162 6.65 4.60 15.89
N MET A 163 7.59 4.13 16.71
CA MET A 163 8.03 2.73 16.71
C MET A 163 6.91 1.78 17.17
N VAL A 164 6.15 2.17 18.20
CA VAL A 164 4.99 1.40 18.69
C VAL A 164 3.91 1.36 17.60
N PHE A 165 3.63 2.48 16.93
CA PHE A 165 2.70 2.53 15.81
C PHE A 165 3.16 1.64 14.65
N LEU A 166 4.44 1.70 14.26
CA LEU A 166 5.00 0.87 13.19
C LEU A 166 5.00 -0.62 13.57
N PHE A 167 5.25 -0.95 14.85
CA PHE A 167 5.17 -2.31 15.38
C PHE A 167 3.74 -2.85 15.38
N PHE A 168 2.76 -2.05 15.81
CA PHE A 168 1.35 -2.42 15.74
C PHE A 168 0.87 -2.53 14.30
N ALA A 169 1.31 -1.65 13.40
CA ALA A 169 1.04 -1.78 11.97
C ALA A 169 1.58 -3.12 11.44
N LEU A 170 2.83 -3.48 11.77
CA LEU A 170 3.44 -4.76 11.41
C LEU A 170 2.66 -5.98 11.92
N LEU A 171 2.30 -6.00 13.21
CA LEU A 171 1.50 -7.08 13.81
C LEU A 171 0.10 -7.20 13.20
N TYR A 172 -0.42 -6.08 12.71
CA TYR A 172 -1.73 -6.05 12.08
C TYR A 172 -1.72 -6.65 10.68
N PHE A 173 -0.67 -6.38 9.90
CA PHE A 173 -0.47 -7.04 8.60
C PHE A 173 -0.23 -8.55 8.75
N THR A 174 0.49 -9.00 9.79
CA THR A 174 0.74 -10.43 10.00
C THR A 174 -0.48 -11.21 10.48
N ARG A 175 -1.40 -10.58 11.24
CA ARG A 175 -2.67 -11.22 11.65
C ARG A 175 -3.59 -11.52 10.45
N SER A 176 -3.54 -10.71 9.40
CA SER A 176 -4.27 -11.00 8.15
C SER A 176 -3.74 -12.28 7.47
N LEU A 177 -2.44 -12.59 7.60
CA LEU A 177 -1.84 -13.81 7.04
C LEU A 177 -2.26 -15.08 7.80
N SER A 178 -2.41 -15.02 9.13
CA SER A 178 -2.82 -16.18 9.94
C SER A 178 -4.30 -16.55 9.76
N SER A 179 -5.16 -15.57 9.46
CA SER A 179 -6.58 -15.81 9.15
C SER A 179 -6.76 -16.71 7.91
N GLN A 180 -5.90 -16.58 6.89
CA GLN A 180 -5.99 -17.45 5.71
C GLN A 180 -5.61 -18.90 6.00
N SER A 181 -4.67 -19.16 6.91
CA SER A 181 -4.31 -20.54 7.29
C SER A 181 -5.44 -21.27 8.02
N ASP A 182 -6.29 -20.55 8.76
CA ASP A 182 -7.44 -21.14 9.45
C ASP A 182 -8.52 -21.63 8.49
N ILE A 183 -8.73 -20.94 7.36
CA ILE A 183 -9.67 -21.35 6.31
C ILE A 183 -9.21 -22.66 5.66
N TYR A 184 -7.91 -22.82 5.38
CA TYR A 184 -7.37 -24.08 4.85
C TYR A 184 -7.48 -25.22 5.87
N PHE A 185 -7.36 -24.95 7.17
CA PHE A 185 -7.56 -25.94 8.22
C PHE A 185 -9.03 -26.40 8.29
N VAL A 186 -9.98 -25.46 8.23
CA VAL A 186 -11.43 -25.76 8.25
C VAL A 186 -11.86 -26.52 6.99
N ILE A 187 -11.39 -26.12 5.80
CA ILE A 187 -11.70 -26.85 4.55
C ILE A 187 -11.10 -28.26 4.56
N ARG A 188 -9.94 -28.46 5.20
CA ARG A 188 -9.32 -29.77 5.38
C ARG A 188 -10.10 -30.66 6.35
N GLN A 189 -10.67 -30.09 7.41
CA GLN A 189 -11.54 -30.80 8.36
C GLN A 189 -12.91 -31.16 7.78
N LEU A 190 -13.45 -30.35 6.86
CA LEU A 190 -14.71 -30.66 6.17
C LEU A 190 -14.56 -31.75 5.08
N LYS A 191 -13.33 -32.11 4.72
CA LYS A 191 -13.01 -33.17 3.75
C LYS A 191 -12.55 -34.49 4.40
N SER A 192 -12.45 -34.55 5.73
CA SER A 192 -12.16 -35.77 6.51
C SER A 192 -13.41 -36.27 7.21
#